data_AF-A0A7C5T1E5-F1
#
_entry.id   AF-A0A7C5T1E5-F1
#
_cell.length_a   1.000
_cell.length_b   1.000
_cell.length_c   1.000
_cell.angle_alpha   90.00
_cell.angle_beta   90.00
_cell.angle_gamma   90.00
#
_symmetry.space_group_name_H-M   'P 1'
#
loop_
_entity.id
_entity.type
_entity.pdbx_description
1 polymer ?
#
loop_
_entity_poly.entity_id
_entity_poly.type
_entity_poly.pdbx_seq_one_letter_code
_entity_poly.pdbx_strand_id
1 'polypeptide(L)'
;MDGEKELAQKWREFLSLVSDRILRSCLPSSPEKVRYDQERRILYFELDSPFKRDYVLRKLPKVRDALEKVFGPLEVRVGELPLLAELRKPTPQPEAAADILVIGLGSSGLNAVERMWSAEMRGVRLVAMDTDAQALANAKIPEKVLLGSQTTGGRSAGGDPERGKKAAEESLFEIEQV
;
A
#
# COMPACT_ATOMS: atom_id res chain seq x y z
N MET A 1 -20.65 -19.74 -14.73
CA MET A 1 -21.14 -20.96 -14.05
C MET A 1 -20.03 -21.97 -13.76
N ASP A 2 -18.89 -21.92 -14.45
CA ASP A 2 -17.83 -22.93 -14.27
C ASP A 2 -16.96 -22.73 -13.01
N GLY A 3 -16.70 -21.48 -12.61
CA GLY A 3 -15.86 -21.18 -11.44
C GLY A 3 -16.43 -21.61 -10.08
N GLU A 4 -17.76 -21.60 -9.90
CA GLU A 4 -18.39 -22.08 -8.64
C GLU A 4 -18.32 -23.60 -8.50
N LYS A 5 -18.43 -24.33 -9.61
CA LYS A 5 -18.28 -25.80 -9.63
C LYS A 5 -16.84 -26.20 -9.33
N GLU A 6 -15.87 -25.47 -9.89
CA GLU A 6 -14.45 -25.69 -9.61
C GLU A 6 -14.11 -25.42 -8.13
N LEU A 7 -14.60 -24.31 -7.57
CA LEU A 7 -14.43 -23.99 -6.15
C LEU A 7 -15.02 -25.08 -5.25
N ALA A 8 -16.24 -25.53 -5.55
CA ALA A 8 -16.89 -26.58 -4.78
C ALA A 8 -16.11 -27.90 -4.81
N GLN A 9 -15.51 -28.25 -5.96
CA GLN A 9 -14.66 -29.44 -6.09
C GLN A 9 -13.39 -29.32 -5.24
N LYS A 10 -12.65 -28.21 -5.38
CA LYS A 10 -11.44 -27.95 -4.59
C LYS A 10 -11.74 -27.89 -3.09
N TRP A 11 -12.86 -27.29 -2.69
CA TRP A 11 -13.25 -27.24 -1.29
C TRP A 11 -13.53 -28.63 -0.70
N ARG A 12 -14.20 -29.52 -1.45
CA ARG A 12 -14.41 -30.91 -1.02
C ARG A 12 -13.10 -31.67 -0.90
N GLU A 13 -12.17 -31.45 -1.84
CA GLU A 13 -10.83 -32.03 -1.78
C GLU A 13 -10.09 -31.57 -0.53
N PHE A 14 -10.09 -30.26 -0.23
CA PHE A 14 -9.54 -29.72 1.02
C PHE A 14 -10.14 -30.39 2.26
N LEU A 15 -11.48 -30.49 2.35
CA LEU A 15 -12.14 -31.13 3.48
C LEU A 15 -11.76 -32.61 3.65
N SER A 16 -11.37 -33.30 2.57
CA SER A 16 -10.89 -34.68 2.61
C SER A 16 -9.48 -34.81 3.19
N LEU A 17 -8.65 -33.77 3.06
CA LEU A 17 -7.29 -33.71 3.60
C LEU A 17 -7.27 -33.40 5.11
N VAL A 18 -8.35 -32.85 5.66
CA VAL A 18 -8.47 -32.55 7.09
C VAL A 18 -8.82 -33.82 7.87
N SER A 19 -7.80 -34.43 8.47
CA SER A 19 -7.93 -35.65 9.31
C SER A 19 -8.50 -35.38 10.71
N ASP A 20 -8.37 -34.15 11.22
CA ASP A 20 -8.91 -33.75 12.52
C ASP A 20 -10.44 -33.63 12.43
N ARG A 21 -11.15 -34.56 13.07
CA ARG A 21 -12.62 -34.64 13.05
C ARG A 21 -13.30 -33.40 13.65
N ILE A 22 -12.69 -32.77 14.66
CA ILE A 22 -13.25 -31.57 15.31
C ILE A 22 -13.03 -30.36 14.39
N LEU A 23 -11.85 -30.25 13.79
CA LEU A 23 -11.58 -29.18 12.83
C LEU A 23 -12.50 -29.27 11.61
N ARG A 24 -12.68 -30.48 11.07
CA ARG A 24 -13.55 -30.74 9.93
C ARG A 24 -15.02 -30.43 10.23
N SER A 25 -15.51 -30.67 11.45
CA SER A 25 -16.88 -30.30 11.83
C SER A 25 -17.06 -28.80 12.06
N CYS A 26 -15.97 -28.08 12.31
CA CYS A 26 -15.99 -26.63 12.42
C CYS A 26 -15.99 -25.94 11.05
N LEU A 27 -15.37 -26.53 10.03
CA LEU A 27 -15.29 -25.95 8.69
C LEU A 27 -16.64 -26.02 7.94
N PRO A 28 -16.94 -25.05 7.06
CA PRO A 28 -18.17 -25.07 6.30
C PRO A 28 -18.24 -26.30 5.37
N SER A 29 -19.29 -27.10 5.51
CA SER A 29 -19.56 -28.22 4.61
C SER A 29 -20.13 -27.76 3.26
N SER A 30 -20.84 -26.63 3.26
CA SER A 30 -21.45 -26.06 2.06
C SER A 30 -20.52 -25.07 1.37
N PRO A 31 -20.21 -25.25 0.07
CA PRO A 31 -19.39 -24.32 -0.71
C PRO A 31 -19.97 -22.90 -0.79
N GLU A 32 -21.27 -22.72 -0.55
CA GLU A 32 -21.92 -21.40 -0.55
C GLU A 32 -21.41 -20.47 0.56
N LYS A 33 -20.83 -21.05 1.62
CA LYS A 33 -20.17 -20.34 2.72
C LYS A 33 -18.69 -20.07 2.48
N VAL A 34 -18.22 -20.27 1.24
CA VAL A 34 -16.83 -20.11 0.83
C VAL A 34 -16.76 -19.19 -0.38
N ARG A 35 -15.81 -18.26 -0.38
CA ARG A 35 -15.47 -17.42 -1.53
C ARG A 35 -13.97 -17.48 -1.76
N TYR A 36 -13.58 -17.57 -3.02
CA TYR A 36 -12.17 -17.57 -3.40
C TYR A 36 -11.92 -16.48 -4.43
N ASP A 37 -11.07 -15.54 -4.06
CA ASP A 37 -10.54 -14.50 -4.94
C ASP A 37 -9.31 -15.08 -5.66
N GLN A 38 -9.50 -15.52 -6.91
CA GLN A 38 -8.46 -16.17 -7.70
C GLN A 38 -7.30 -15.22 -8.03
N GLU A 39 -7.59 -13.93 -8.25
CA GLU A 39 -6.58 -12.92 -8.60
C GLU A 39 -5.69 -12.62 -7.40
N ARG A 40 -6.29 -12.47 -6.22
CA ARG A 40 -5.57 -12.10 -4.99
C ARG A 40 -5.06 -13.28 -4.19
N ARG A 41 -5.48 -14.50 -4.56
CA ARG A 41 -5.22 -15.72 -3.79
C ARG A 41 -5.71 -15.58 -2.34
N ILE A 42 -6.93 -15.07 -2.16
CA ILE A 42 -7.55 -14.95 -0.82
C ILE A 42 -8.77 -15.86 -0.76
N LEU A 43 -8.82 -16.72 0.26
CA LEU A 43 -9.93 -17.62 0.51
C LEU A 43 -10.67 -17.17 1.78
N TYR A 44 -11.95 -16.84 1.60
CA TYR A 44 -12.87 -16.44 2.65
C TYR A 44 -13.80 -17.60 2.97
N PHE A 45 -14.03 -17.86 4.25
CA PHE A 45 -15.14 -18.73 4.64
C PHE A 45 -15.79 -18.27 5.94
N GLU A 46 -17.10 -18.48 5.99
CA GLU A 46 -17.92 -18.06 7.11
C GLU A 46 -18.12 -19.19 8.12
N LEU A 47 -18.04 -18.83 9.40
CA LEU A 47 -18.31 -19.70 10.53
C LEU A 47 -19.47 -19.13 11.35
N ASP A 48 -20.48 -19.97 11.56
CA ASP A 48 -21.77 -19.67 12.20
C ASP A 48 -21.71 -19.65 13.73
N SER A 49 -20.58 -20.01 14.34
CA SER A 49 -20.44 -20.16 15.78
C SER A 49 -19.11 -19.58 16.28
N PRO A 50 -19.12 -18.81 17.39
CA PRO A 50 -17.90 -18.35 18.04
C PRO A 50 -16.95 -19.49 18.41
N PHE A 51 -17.48 -20.62 18.87
CA PHE A 51 -16.68 -21.80 19.21
C PHE A 51 -15.92 -22.34 17.99
N LYS A 52 -16.63 -22.51 16.86
CA LYS A 52 -16.01 -22.99 15.61
C LYS A 52 -14.95 -22.00 15.13
N ARG A 53 -15.22 -20.70 15.25
CA ARG A 53 -14.28 -19.63 14.89
C ARG A 53 -13.00 -19.72 15.70
N ASP A 54 -13.11 -19.74 17.02
CA ASP A 54 -11.95 -19.83 17.90
C ASP A 54 -11.15 -21.11 17.68
N TYR A 55 -11.84 -22.24 17.47
CA TYR A 55 -11.17 -23.52 17.21
C TYR A 55 -10.41 -23.52 15.88
N VAL A 56 -11.02 -23.02 14.81
CA VAL A 56 -10.40 -22.90 13.49
C VAL A 56 -9.23 -21.92 13.53
N LEU A 57 -9.38 -20.75 14.16
CA LEU A 57 -8.31 -19.75 14.31
C LEU A 57 -7.11 -20.33 15.08
N ARG A 58 -7.35 -21.11 16.14
CA ARG A 58 -6.29 -21.80 16.88
C ARG A 58 -5.55 -22.84 16.04
N LYS A 59 -6.24 -23.44 15.06
CA LYS A 59 -5.69 -24.45 14.15
C LYS A 59 -5.38 -23.88 12.77
N LEU A 60 -5.37 -22.55 12.62
CA LEU A 60 -5.21 -21.89 11.34
C LEU A 60 -3.93 -22.31 10.58
N PRO A 61 -2.77 -22.56 11.23
CA PRO A 61 -1.60 -23.08 10.52
C PRO A 61 -1.89 -24.40 9.80
N LYS A 62 -2.59 -25.34 10.45
CA LYS A 62 -2.94 -26.63 9.84
C LYS A 62 -3.97 -26.47 8.70
N VAL A 63 -4.92 -25.56 8.88
CA VAL A 63 -5.92 -25.24 7.86
C VAL A 63 -5.24 -24.65 6.63
N ARG A 64 -4.35 -23.69 6.83
CA ARG A 64 -3.57 -23.06 5.76
C ARG A 64 -2.73 -24.08 5.01
N ASP A 65 -1.95 -24.91 5.71
CA ASP A 65 -1.10 -25.93 5.08
C ASP A 65 -1.92 -26.93 4.23
N ALA A 66 -3.13 -27.27 4.67
CA ALA A 66 -4.04 -28.13 3.90
C ALA A 66 -4.68 -27.40 2.71
N LEU A 67 -5.03 -26.12 2.87
CA LEU A 67 -5.56 -25.29 1.78
C LEU A 67 -4.52 -25.02 0.70
N GLU A 68 -3.27 -24.78 1.09
CA GLU A 68 -2.17 -24.52 0.17
C GLU A 68 -1.90 -25.69 -0.77
N LYS A 69 -2.12 -26.93 -0.31
CA LYS A 69 -1.99 -28.13 -1.16
C LYS A 69 -3.01 -28.19 -2.29
N VAL A 70 -4.17 -27.57 -2.13
CA VAL A 70 -5.28 -27.64 -3.08
C VAL A 70 -5.37 -26.39 -3.94
N PHE A 71 -5.19 -25.22 -3.33
CA PHE A 71 -5.39 -23.92 -3.98
C PHE A 71 -4.07 -23.20 -4.31
N GLY A 72 -2.92 -23.72 -3.84
CA GLY A 72 -1.62 -23.04 -3.87
C GLY A 72 -1.46 -22.02 -2.75
N PRO A 73 -0.34 -21.26 -2.73
CA PRO A 73 -0.12 -20.19 -1.75
C PRO A 73 -1.29 -19.21 -1.72
N LEU A 74 -1.87 -19.01 -0.54
CA LEU A 74 -3.05 -18.17 -0.35
C LEU A 74 -3.15 -17.58 1.06
N GLU A 75 -3.91 -16.48 1.18
CA GLU A 75 -4.33 -15.90 2.44
C GLU A 75 -5.70 -16.47 2.86
N VAL A 76 -5.84 -16.85 4.13
CA VAL A 76 -7.10 -17.38 4.68
C VAL A 76 -7.77 -16.32 5.55
N ARG A 77 -9.01 -15.96 5.22
CA ARG A 77 -9.83 -15.03 6.01
C ARG A 77 -11.08 -15.74 6.55
N VAL A 78 -11.25 -15.68 7.87
CA VAL A 78 -12.38 -16.29 8.58
C VAL A 78 -13.30 -15.17 9.04
N GLY A 79 -14.52 -15.11 8.53
CA GLY A 79 -15.42 -14.00 8.83
C GLY A 79 -16.60 -13.89 7.87
N GLU A 80 -17.19 -12.72 7.80
CA GLU A 80 -18.26 -12.42 6.84
C GLU A 80 -17.76 -12.57 5.40
N LEU A 81 -18.59 -13.17 4.55
CA LEU A 81 -18.27 -13.26 3.14
C LEU A 81 -18.41 -11.89 2.48
N PRO A 82 -17.41 -11.44 1.71
CA PRO A 82 -17.55 -10.21 0.93
C PRO A 82 -18.65 -10.38 -0.12
N LEU A 83 -19.32 -9.29 -0.48
CA LEU A 83 -20.29 -9.30 -1.57
C LEU A 83 -19.58 -9.69 -2.88
N LEU A 84 -20.27 -10.41 -3.78
CA LEU A 84 -19.69 -10.81 -5.08
C LEU A 84 -19.19 -9.58 -5.89
N ALA A 85 -19.84 -8.43 -5.72
CA ALA A 85 -19.41 -7.17 -6.31
C ALA A 85 -18.09 -6.64 -5.72
N GLU A 86 -17.81 -6.90 -4.44
CA GLU A 86 -16.59 -6.46 -3.74
C GLU A 86 -15.38 -7.34 -4.09
N LEU A 87 -15.60 -8.61 -4.42
CA LEU A 87 -14.58 -9.49 -4.97
C LEU A 87 -14.09 -9.04 -6.36
N ARG A 88 -14.89 -8.24 -7.08
CA ARG A 88 -14.54 -7.69 -8.41
C ARG A 88 -14.03 -6.25 -8.35
N LYS A 89 -14.32 -5.51 -7.27
CA LYS A 89 -13.72 -4.19 -7.08
C LYS A 89 -12.24 -4.38 -6.80
N PRO A 90 -11.31 -3.62 -7.41
CA PRO A 90 -9.95 -3.56 -6.90
C PRO A 90 -10.04 -3.25 -5.41
N THR A 91 -9.35 -4.03 -4.55
CA THR A 91 -9.16 -3.61 -3.17
C THR A 91 -8.56 -2.22 -3.27
N PRO A 92 -8.96 -1.24 -2.45
CA PRO A 92 -8.02 -0.18 -2.16
C PRO A 92 -6.74 -0.92 -1.74
N GLN A 93 -5.65 -0.73 -2.51
CA GLN A 93 -4.31 -1.02 -2.00
C GLN A 93 -4.27 -0.44 -0.58
N PRO A 94 -3.63 -1.07 0.42
CA PRO A 94 -3.59 -0.51 1.76
C PRO A 94 -3.27 0.98 1.64
N GLU A 95 -4.29 1.83 1.84
CA GLU A 95 -4.27 3.27 1.60
C GLU A 95 -3.59 3.92 2.81
N ALA A 96 -2.40 3.41 3.10
CA ALA A 96 -1.52 3.81 4.16
C ALA A 96 -0.05 3.61 3.76
N ALA A 97 0.27 3.61 2.46
CA ALA A 97 1.49 4.29 2.08
C ALA A 97 1.13 5.78 2.15
N ALA A 98 1.51 6.44 3.24
CA ALA A 98 1.40 7.89 3.29
C ALA A 98 2.13 8.46 2.07
N ASP A 99 1.53 9.42 1.37
CA ASP A 99 2.21 10.17 0.33
C ASP A 99 3.27 11.05 1.00
N ILE A 100 4.49 10.52 1.11
CA ILE A 100 5.59 11.20 1.78
C ILE A 100 6.26 12.13 0.76
N LEU A 101 5.99 13.42 0.90
CA LEU A 101 6.71 14.48 0.19
C LEU A 101 7.87 14.98 1.05
N VAL A 102 9.08 14.96 0.48
CA VAL A 102 10.29 15.52 1.09
C VAL A 102 10.75 16.73 0.29
N ILE A 103 10.70 17.89 0.91
CA ILE A 103 11.15 19.14 0.32
C ILE A 103 12.51 19.52 0.90
N GLY A 104 13.52 19.62 0.04
CA GLY A 104 14.82 20.18 0.38
C GLY A 104 14.81 21.68 0.14
N LEU A 105 14.91 22.47 1.23
CA LEU A 105 14.96 23.93 1.17
C LEU A 105 16.39 24.46 1.25
N GLY A 106 16.75 25.36 0.32
CA GLY A 106 18.06 25.99 0.26
C GLY A 106 19.20 25.01 -0.04
N SER A 107 20.43 25.51 -0.13
CA SER A 107 21.57 24.72 -0.64
C SER A 107 21.88 23.47 0.20
N SER A 108 21.69 23.54 1.53
CA SER A 108 21.86 22.37 2.39
C SER A 108 20.73 21.36 2.24
N GLY A 109 19.48 21.82 2.06
CA GLY A 109 18.33 20.95 1.82
C GLY A 109 18.44 20.24 0.47
N LEU A 110 18.85 20.96 -0.56
CA LEU A 110 19.17 20.44 -1.89
C LEU A 110 20.18 19.28 -1.82
N ASN A 111 21.28 19.46 -1.10
CA ASN A 111 22.28 18.41 -0.91
C ASN A 111 21.71 17.16 -0.21
N ALA A 112 20.77 17.35 0.73
CA ALA A 112 20.14 16.24 1.44
C ALA A 112 19.20 15.44 0.51
N VAL A 113 18.31 16.13 -0.22
CA VAL A 113 17.40 15.46 -1.16
C VAL A 113 18.14 14.84 -2.35
N GLU A 114 19.24 15.44 -2.82
CA GLU A 114 20.08 14.84 -3.87
C GLU A 114 20.74 13.54 -3.42
N ARG A 115 21.14 13.43 -2.15
CA ARG A 115 21.63 12.17 -1.57
C ARG A 115 20.51 11.13 -1.46
N MET A 116 19.30 11.53 -1.06
CA MET A 116 18.14 10.63 -1.03
C MET A 116 17.78 10.11 -2.42
N TRP A 117 17.85 10.99 -3.42
CA TRP A 117 17.64 10.63 -4.82
C TRP A 117 18.72 9.67 -5.33
N SER A 118 19.99 9.97 -5.07
CA SER A 118 21.12 9.12 -5.47
C SER A 118 21.12 7.75 -4.77
N ALA A 119 20.50 7.66 -3.59
CA ALA A 119 20.30 6.41 -2.87
C ALA A 119 19.07 5.61 -3.32
N GLU A 120 18.36 6.06 -4.37
CA GLU A 120 17.15 5.43 -4.92
C GLU A 120 16.07 5.19 -3.85
N MET A 121 15.88 6.15 -2.94
CA MET A 121 14.89 6.04 -1.87
C MET A 121 13.48 5.90 -2.46
N ARG A 122 12.82 4.78 -2.16
CA ARG A 122 11.48 4.45 -2.68
C ARG A 122 10.38 4.90 -1.73
N GLY A 123 9.21 5.18 -2.28
CA GLY A 123 8.02 5.55 -1.51
C GLY A 123 7.99 7.00 -1.02
N VAL A 124 8.85 7.86 -1.57
CA VAL A 124 8.89 9.30 -1.29
C VAL A 124 8.95 10.09 -2.60
N ARG A 125 8.28 11.24 -2.63
CA ARG A 125 8.45 12.26 -3.68
C ARG A 125 9.49 13.27 -3.18
N LEU A 126 10.52 13.53 -3.98
CA LEU A 126 11.64 14.40 -3.60
C LEU A 126 11.61 15.68 -4.42
N VAL A 127 11.61 16.82 -3.75
CA VAL A 127 11.50 18.14 -4.38
C VAL A 127 12.58 19.07 -3.85
N ALA A 128 13.26 19.77 -4.75
CA ALA A 128 14.25 20.78 -4.40
C ALA A 128 13.65 22.19 -4.55
N MET A 129 13.82 23.02 -3.54
CA MET A 129 13.39 24.42 -3.54
C MET A 129 14.53 25.32 -3.06
N ASP A 130 14.87 26.34 -3.86
CA ASP A 130 15.90 27.33 -3.49
C ASP A 130 15.54 28.69 -4.09
N THR A 131 16.07 29.75 -3.49
CA THR A 131 16.08 31.11 -4.07
C THR A 131 17.21 31.32 -5.08
N ASP A 132 18.23 30.45 -5.03
CA ASP A 132 19.38 30.48 -5.93
C ASP A 132 19.14 29.59 -7.16
N ALA A 133 19.01 30.23 -8.33
CA ALA A 133 18.78 29.53 -9.59
C ALA A 133 19.99 28.67 -10.02
N GLN A 134 21.21 29.07 -9.67
CA GLN A 134 22.41 28.31 -9.98
C GLN A 134 22.49 27.03 -9.12
N ALA A 135 22.12 27.12 -7.84
CA ALA A 135 22.05 25.95 -6.96
C ALA A 135 21.03 24.93 -7.48
N LEU A 136 19.83 25.39 -7.88
CA LEU A 136 18.80 24.52 -8.45
C LEU A 136 19.22 23.91 -9.80
N ALA A 137 19.85 24.68 -10.67
CA ALA A 137 20.34 24.18 -11.96
C ALA A 137 21.32 23.00 -11.76
N ASN A 138 22.19 23.09 -10.76
CA ASN A 138 23.19 22.08 -10.45
C ASN A 138 22.64 20.83 -9.74
N ALA A 139 21.49 20.93 -9.05
CA ALA A 139 20.91 19.82 -8.31
C ALA A 139 20.50 18.67 -9.24
N LYS A 140 20.88 17.43 -8.94
CA LYS A 140 20.54 16.24 -9.74
C LYS A 140 19.24 15.59 -9.27
N ILE A 141 18.17 16.38 -9.19
CA ILE A 141 16.81 15.91 -8.87
C ILE A 141 15.85 16.39 -9.97
N PRO A 142 14.83 15.62 -10.36
CA PRO A 142 13.94 16.00 -11.46
C PRO A 142 13.00 17.16 -11.10
N GLU A 143 12.49 17.19 -9.87
CA GLU A 143 11.46 18.15 -9.45
C GLU A 143 12.07 19.32 -8.67
N LYS A 144 11.93 20.54 -9.22
CA LYS A 144 12.62 21.74 -8.75
C LYS A 144 11.70 22.94 -8.80
N VAL A 145 11.76 23.80 -7.77
CA VAL A 145 11.02 25.07 -7.72
C VAL A 145 11.97 26.20 -7.34
N LEU A 146 12.02 27.24 -8.18
CA LEU A 146 12.75 28.48 -7.88
C LEU A 146 11.83 29.41 -7.08
N LEU A 147 12.28 29.78 -5.87
CA LEU A 147 11.54 30.66 -4.97
C LEU A 147 11.91 32.13 -5.20
N GLY A 148 10.91 33.00 -5.21
CA GLY A 148 11.06 34.45 -5.23
C GLY A 148 11.84 34.97 -6.43
N SER A 149 11.47 34.52 -7.63
CA SER A 149 12.13 34.93 -8.87
C SER A 149 12.22 36.46 -9.02
N GLN A 150 11.22 37.20 -8.54
CA GLN A 150 11.18 38.67 -8.56
C GLN A 150 11.91 39.26 -7.35
N THR A 151 11.71 38.72 -6.15
CA THR A 151 12.35 39.18 -4.89
C THR A 151 13.87 39.03 -4.91
N THR A 152 14.35 37.96 -5.54
CA THR A 152 15.76 37.55 -5.49
C THR A 152 16.46 37.71 -6.84
N GLY A 153 15.70 37.76 -7.93
CA GLY A 153 16.26 37.76 -9.29
C GLY A 153 16.99 36.45 -9.62
N GLY A 154 16.64 35.36 -8.92
CA GLY A 154 17.34 34.07 -8.99
C GLY A 154 18.73 34.08 -8.34
N ARG A 155 19.04 35.11 -7.54
CA ARG A 155 20.28 35.21 -6.77
C ARG A 155 19.92 35.00 -5.30
N SER A 156 20.57 34.05 -4.63
CA SER A 156 20.32 33.69 -3.23
C SER A 156 19.82 34.83 -2.33
N ALA A 157 18.90 34.52 -1.41
CA ALA A 157 18.46 35.43 -0.36
C ALA A 157 19.63 35.99 0.49
N GLY A 158 20.83 35.40 0.41
CA GLY A 158 22.06 35.96 1.00
C GLY A 158 22.12 35.80 2.51
N GLY A 159 21.42 34.80 3.05
CA GLY A 159 21.33 34.56 4.49
C GLY A 159 20.34 35.48 5.22
N ASP A 160 19.60 36.34 4.51
CA ASP A 160 18.54 37.18 5.07
C ASP A 160 17.22 36.38 5.18
N PRO A 161 16.73 36.07 6.40
CA PRO A 161 15.51 35.31 6.60
C PRO A 161 14.25 36.05 6.13
N GLU A 162 14.20 37.38 6.26
CA GLU A 162 13.03 38.17 5.85
C GLU A 162 12.91 38.19 4.32
N ARG A 163 14.05 38.26 3.63
CA ARG A 163 14.08 38.14 2.18
C ARG A 163 13.69 36.73 1.72
N GLY A 164 14.14 35.69 2.42
CA GLY A 164 13.73 34.30 2.16
C GLY A 164 12.24 34.08 2.36
N LYS A 165 11.66 34.66 3.42
CA LYS A 165 10.22 34.62 3.68
C LYS A 165 9.42 35.26 2.54
N LYS A 166 9.78 36.47 2.12
CA LYS A 166 9.14 37.15 0.98
C LYS A 166 9.23 36.34 -0.31
N ALA A 167 10.37 35.70 -0.55
CA ALA A 167 10.56 34.82 -1.71
C ALA A 167 9.63 33.60 -1.68
N ALA A 168 9.40 33.01 -0.51
CA ALA A 168 8.46 31.90 -0.35
C ALA A 168 6.99 32.35 -0.49
N GLU A 169 6.63 33.51 0.08
CA GLU A 169 5.29 34.10 -0.05
C GLU A 169 4.97 34.48 -1.50
N GLU A 170 5.95 34.99 -2.25
CA GLU A 170 5.82 35.27 -3.68
C GLU A 170 5.53 33.99 -4.48
N SER A 171 6.15 32.87 -4.11
CA SER A 171 6.06 31.59 -4.81
C SER A 171 5.03 30.62 -4.22
N LEU A 172 4.01 31.15 -3.52
CA LEU A 172 2.99 30.33 -2.87
C LEU A 172 2.26 29.42 -3.87
N PHE A 173 1.92 29.96 -5.03
CA PHE A 173 1.22 29.22 -6.08
C PHE A 173 2.05 28.04 -6.59
N GLU A 174 3.35 28.25 -6.84
CA GLU A 174 4.26 27.19 -7.27
C GLU A 174 4.41 26.12 -6.19
N ILE A 175 4.48 26.51 -4.91
CA ILE A 175 4.54 25.58 -3.77
C ILE A 175 3.27 24.73 -3.68
N GLU A 176 2.09 25.30 -3.94
CA GLU A 176 0.80 24.58 -3.93
C GLU A 176 0.66 23.54 -5.06
N GLN A 177 1.42 23.65 -6.14
CA GLN A 177 1.39 22.70 -7.26
C GLN A 177 2.30 21.48 -7.03
N VAL A 178 3.07 21.48 -5.94
CA VAL A 178 3.96 20.38 -5.55
C VAL A 178 3.20 19.36 -4.71
#